data_AF-A0A6A5SF44-F1
#
_entry.id   AF-A0A6A5SF44-F1
#
_cell.length_a   1.000
_cell.length_b   1.000
_cell.length_c   1.000
_cell.angle_alpha   90.00
_cell.angle_beta   90.00
_cell.angle_gamma   90.00
#
_symmetry.space_group_name_H-M   'P 1'
#
loop_
_entity.id
_entity.type
_entity.pdbx_description
1 polymer ?
#
loop_
_entity_poly.entity_id
_entity_poly.type
_entity_poly.pdbx_seq_one_letter_code
_entity_poly.pdbx_strand_id
1 'polypeptide(L)'
;FDTPKKARMKGAANFNDAMGIPYFYNNLFQYYGVSKQHSYEVLSQDNKLFDCCHHNNKVVPENRGAKPIHSSKDLHCVDRFLQDLG
;
A
#
# COMPACT_ATOMS: atom_id res chain seq x y z
N PHE A 1 32.57 11.40 6.83
CA PHE A 1 31.10 11.52 6.67
C PHE A 1 30.56 10.13 6.47
N ASP A 2 30.20 9.45 7.57
CA ASP A 2 29.86 8.02 7.53
C ASP A 2 28.38 7.81 7.84
N THR A 3 27.52 8.56 7.16
CA THR A 3 26.08 8.37 7.29
C THR A 3 25.72 7.05 6.59
N PRO A 4 25.04 6.11 7.26
CA PRO A 4 24.78 4.78 6.71
C PRO A 4 23.97 4.86 5.41
N LYS A 5 24.31 4.01 4.43
CA LYS A 5 23.73 3.99 3.07
C LYS A 5 22.18 4.02 3.07
N LYS A 6 21.56 3.33 4.04
CA LYS A 6 20.10 3.27 4.23
C LYS A 6 19.48 4.65 4.53
N ALA A 7 20.13 5.46 5.36
CA ALA A 7 19.65 6.80 5.70
C ALA A 7 19.73 7.75 4.50
N ARG A 8 20.78 7.64 3.68
CA ARG A 8 20.92 8.43 2.44
C ARG A 8 19.85 8.08 1.41
N MET A 9 19.60 6.79 1.22
CA MET A 9 18.51 6.30 0.36
C MET A 9 17.15 6.84 0.82
N LYS A 10 16.87 6.78 2.12
CA LYS A 10 15.63 7.32 2.70
C LYS A 10 15.50 8.83 2.47
N GLY A 11 16.56 9.59 2.72
CA GLY A 11 16.57 11.03 2.46
C GLY A 11 16.33 11.37 0.99
N ALA A 12 16.91 10.59 0.07
CA ALA A 12 16.69 10.78 -1.36
C ALA A 12 15.25 10.44 -1.81
N ALA A 13 14.65 9.39 -1.25
CA ALA A 13 13.24 9.08 -1.48
C ALA A 13 12.34 10.25 -1.02
N ASN A 14 12.51 10.69 0.23
CA ASN A 14 11.73 11.78 0.80
C ASN A 14 11.91 13.10 0.02
N PHE A 15 13.12 13.37 -0.47
CA PHE A 15 13.40 14.54 -1.30
C PHE A 15 12.67 14.47 -2.64
N ASN A 16 12.72 13.33 -3.33
CA ASN A 16 12.03 13.16 -4.61
C ASN A 16 10.51 13.25 -4.45
N ASP A 17 9.97 12.65 -3.39
CA ASP A 17 8.54 12.72 -3.07
C ASP A 17 8.11 14.17 -2.77
N ALA A 18 8.89 14.90 -1.97
CA ALA A 18 8.61 16.30 -1.64
C ALA A 18 8.72 17.24 -2.85
N MET A 19 9.64 16.95 -3.78
CA MET A 19 9.82 17.72 -5.00
C MET A 19 8.91 17.27 -6.15
N GLY A 20 8.15 16.18 -5.97
CA GLY A 20 7.31 15.60 -7.01
C GLY A 20 8.09 15.06 -8.21
N ILE A 21 9.36 14.69 -8.03
CA ILE A 21 10.22 14.17 -9.10
C ILE A 21 9.84 12.70 -9.32
N PRO A 22 9.40 12.30 -10.53
CA PRO A 22 9.08 10.91 -10.80
C PRO A 22 10.36 10.06 -10.78
N TYR A 23 10.36 8.99 -9.99
CA TYR A 23 11.46 8.04 -9.93
C TYR A 23 10.98 6.62 -9.70
N PHE A 24 11.81 5.66 -10.08
CA PHE A 24 11.56 4.25 -9.78
C PHE A 24 12.33 3.84 -8.53
N TYR A 25 11.64 3.28 -7.53
CA TYR A 25 12.25 2.76 -6.31
C TYR A 25 13.36 1.74 -6.60
N ASN A 26 13.21 0.91 -7.63
CA ASN A 26 14.24 -0.05 -8.04
C ASN A 26 15.57 0.64 -8.40
N ASN A 27 15.53 1.76 -9.11
CA ASN A 27 16.73 2.50 -9.51
C ASN A 27 17.39 3.16 -8.30
N LEU A 28 16.57 3.70 -7.38
CA LEU A 28 17.05 4.27 -6.12
C LEU A 28 17.79 3.21 -5.30
N PHE A 29 17.23 2.01 -5.16
CA PHE A 29 17.83 0.94 -4.38
C PHE A 29 19.13 0.43 -5.00
N GLN A 30 19.16 0.31 -6.33
CA GLN A 30 20.35 -0.10 -7.07
C GLN A 30 21.48 0.93 -6.94
N TYR A 31 21.16 2.22 -7.02
CA TYR A 31 22.13 3.31 -6.87
C TYR A 31 22.81 3.30 -5.49
N TYR A 32 22.05 3.06 -4.43
CA TYR A 32 22.59 2.98 -3.06
C TYR A 32 23.12 1.59 -2.68
N GLY A 33 22.92 0.58 -3.53
CA GLY A 33 23.36 -0.80 -3.30
C GLY A 33 22.71 -1.46 -2.08
N VAL A 34 21.44 -1.13 -1.80
CA VAL A 34 20.68 -1.70 -0.68
C VAL A 34 19.73 -2.76 -1.21
N SER A 35 19.62 -3.89 -0.51
CA SER A 35 18.69 -4.96 -0.88
C SER A 35 17.24 -4.44 -0.85
N LYS A 36 16.41 -4.87 -1.81
CA LYS A 36 15.01 -4.42 -1.91
C LYS A 36 14.25 -4.57 -0.60
N GLN A 37 14.40 -5.72 0.06
CA GLN A 37 13.71 -6.02 1.31
C GLN A 37 14.06 -5.00 2.40
N HIS A 38 15.36 -4.77 2.65
CA HIS A 38 15.80 -3.79 3.64
C HIS A 38 15.46 -2.36 3.26
N SER A 39 15.43 -2.05 1.97
CA SER A 39 15.03 -0.72 1.51
C SER A 39 13.58 -0.41 1.86
N TYR A 40 12.68 -1.36 1.61
CA TYR A 40 11.26 -1.20 1.97
C TYR A 40 11.04 -1.19 3.48
N GLU A 41 11.76 -2.01 4.25
CA GLU A 41 11.74 -1.95 5.72
C GLU A 41 12.11 -0.56 6.25
N VAL A 42 13.10 0.11 5.63
CA VAL A 42 13.53 1.46 6.03
C VAL A 42 12.50 2.54 5.66
N LEU A 43 11.83 2.37 4.52
CA LEU A 43 10.80 3.31 4.06
C LEU A 43 9.47 3.13 4.82
N SER A 44 9.12 1.90 5.21
CA SER A 44 7.88 1.61 5.93
C SER A 44 7.90 2.04 7.40
N GLN A 45 9.09 2.22 7.99
CA GLN A 45 9.24 2.72 9.36
C GLN A 45 8.54 4.08 9.61
N ASP A 46 8.52 4.96 8.61
CA ASP A 46 7.89 6.29 8.75
C ASP A 46 6.43 6.30 8.27
N ASN A 47 6.05 5.33 7.44
CA ASN A 47 4.74 5.26 6.82
C ASN A 47 4.03 3.95 7.16
N LYS A 48 3.08 4.00 8.11
CA LYS A 48 2.18 2.87 8.43
C LYS A 48 1.39 2.35 7.22
N LEU A 49 1.29 3.13 6.14
CA LEU A 49 0.61 2.76 4.90
C LEU A 49 1.50 1.99 3.92
N PHE A 50 2.83 1.98 4.12
CA PHE A 50 3.82 1.30 3.28
C PHE A 50 4.01 -0.17 3.66
N ASP A 51 2.97 -0.80 4.20
CA ASP A 51 3.00 -2.24 4.40
C ASP A 51 2.98 -2.91 3.01
N CYS A 52 4.00 -3.70 2.69
CA CYS A 52 4.08 -4.47 1.44
C CYS A 52 2.87 -5.41 1.27
N CYS A 53 2.12 -5.62 2.35
CA CYS A 53 0.79 -6.22 2.37
C CYS A 53 -0.30 -5.14 2.41
N HIS A 54 -0.36 -4.23 1.44
CA HIS A 54 -1.49 -3.31 1.25
C HIS A 54 -2.84 -4.07 1.34
N HIS A 55 -2.86 -5.34 0.92
CA HIS A 55 -4.04 -6.20 0.93
C HIS A 55 -4.47 -6.68 2.33
N ASN A 56 -3.63 -6.57 3.36
CA ASN A 56 -3.98 -6.90 4.75
C ASN A 56 -4.12 -5.65 5.64
N ASN A 57 -4.11 -4.46 5.05
CA ASN A 57 -4.17 -3.23 5.81
C ASN A 57 -5.61 -2.90 6.22
N LYS A 58 -5.92 -2.96 7.53
CA LYS A 58 -7.24 -2.61 8.07
C LYS A 58 -7.68 -1.16 7.78
N VAL A 59 -6.73 -0.29 7.46
CA VAL A 59 -6.96 1.14 7.20
C VAL A 59 -7.41 1.39 5.76
N VAL A 60 -7.07 0.50 4.82
CA VAL A 60 -7.34 0.69 3.40
C VAL A 60 -8.45 -0.27 2.95
N PRO A 61 -9.56 0.22 2.38
CA PRO A 61 -10.61 -0.66 1.90
C PRO A 61 -10.08 -1.60 0.79
N GLU A 62 -10.38 -2.89 0.92
CA GLU A 62 -9.96 -3.92 -0.03
C GLU A 62 -10.79 -3.79 -1.33
N ASN A 63 -10.09 -3.54 -2.45
CA ASN A 63 -10.72 -3.40 -3.78
C ASN A 63 -10.62 -4.69 -4.62
N ARG A 64 -10.17 -5.81 -4.03
CA ARG A 64 -10.11 -7.10 -4.72
C ARG A 64 -11.47 -7.79 -4.62
N GLY A 65 -11.93 -8.35 -5.74
CA GLY A 65 -13.24 -8.98 -5.86
C GLY A 65 -14.06 -8.35 -6.97
N ALA A 66 -14.95 -9.14 -7.59
CA ALA A 66 -15.92 -8.59 -8.51
C ALA A 66 -16.79 -7.58 -7.78
N LYS A 67 -16.96 -6.38 -8.34
CA LYS A 67 -17.92 -5.42 -7.81
C LYS A 67 -19.28 -6.12 -7.76
N PRO A 68 -19.96 -6.15 -6.59
CA PRO A 68 -21.26 -6.78 -6.52
C PRO A 68 -22.20 -6.08 -7.50
N ILE A 69 -22.88 -6.86 -8.33
CA ILE A 69 -23.84 -6.36 -9.33
C ILE A 69 -25.06 -5.74 -8.61
N HIS A 70 -25.40 -6.30 -7.46
CA HIS A 70 -26.52 -5.88 -6.64
C HIS A 70 -26.06 -5.01 -5.48
N SER A 71 -26.86 -3.99 -5.16
CA SER A 71 -26.60 -3.17 -3.98
C SER A 71 -26.91 -3.94 -2.70
N SER A 72 -26.40 -3.47 -1.56
CA SER A 72 -26.72 -4.04 -0.26
C SER A 72 -28.22 -4.02 0.04
N LYS A 73 -28.95 -3.00 -0.45
CA LYS A 73 -30.41 -2.93 -0.32
C LYS A 73 -31.13 -4.02 -1.09
N ASP A 74 -30.66 -4.33 -2.31
CA ASP A 74 -31.27 -5.36 -3.15
C ASP A 74 -31.10 -6.74 -2.50
N LEU A 75 -29.91 -7.03 -1.95
CA LEU A 75 -29.65 -8.25 -1.19
C LEU A 75 -30.58 -8.38 0.02
N HIS A 76 -30.75 -7.32 0.81
CA HIS A 76 -31.67 -7.33 1.95
C HIS A 76 -33.13 -7.56 1.56
N CYS A 77 -33.55 -7.05 0.40
CA CYS A 77 -34.91 -7.22 -0.07
C CYS A 77 -35.18 -8.68 -0.48
N VAL A 78 -34.21 -9.30 -1.19
CA VAL A 78 -34.27 -10.72 -1.57
C VAL A 78 -34.25 -11.62 -0.33
N ASP A 79 -33.39 -11.33 0.64
CA ASP A 79 -33.25 -12.12 1.86
C ASP A 79 -34.53 -12.10 2.70
N ARG A 80 -35.16 -10.92 2.83
CA ARG A 80 -36.47 -10.77 3.48
C ARG A 80 -37.58 -11.54 2.76
N PHE A 81 -37.63 -11.44 1.43
CA PHE A 81 -38.61 -12.16 0.62
C PHE A 81 -38.50 -13.69 0.80
N LEU A 82 -37.27 -14.22 0.86
CA LEU A 82 -37.04 -15.64 1.09
C LEU A 82 -37.45 -16.09 2.51
N GLN A 83 -37.29 -15.22 3.52
CA GLN A 83 -37.71 -15.51 4.90
C GLN A 83 -39.22 -15.43 5.10
N ASP A 84 -39.93 -14.58 4.35
CA ASP A 84 -41.39 -14.41 4.48
C ASP A 84 -42.19 -15.49 3.72
N LEU A 85 -41.57 -16.23 2.79
CA LEU A 85 -42.21 -17.26 1.95
C LEU A 85 -41.72 -18.69 2.17
N GLY A 86 -40.69 -18.89 3.00
CA GLY A 86 -40.19 -20.21 3.43
C GLY A 86 -40.83 -20.68 4.72
#